data_AF-A0ABD2XTD5-F1
#
_entry.id   AF-A0ABD2XTD5-F1
#
_cell.length_a   1.000
_cell.length_b   1.000
_cell.length_c   1.000
_cell.angle_alpha   90.00
_cell.angle_beta   90.00
_cell.angle_gamma   90.00
#
_symmetry.space_group_name_H-M   'P 1'
#
loop_
_entity.id
_entity.type
_entity.pdbx_description
1 polymer ?
#
loop_
_entity_poly.entity_id
_entity_poly.type
_entity_poly.pdbx_seq_one_letter_code
_entity_poly.pdbx_strand_id
1 'polypeptide(L)'
;MSHKIKTIMVSLEEAFNEANQIGLWAVELSNKSSNPEKIRLTHPYVDNSKIVGRDDDISSVKRMLSSSDNKTDLPVIGIVGMGGQGKTTLAQLVYKDDTVVRHFDERIWVVFMMILKWKDY
;
A
#
# COMPACT_ATOMS: atom_id res chain seq x y z
N MET A 1 1.68 -17.27 30.40
CA MET A 1 0.83 -16.96 29.23
C MET A 1 0.18 -15.56 29.30
N SER A 2 -0.32 -15.10 30.46
CA SER A 2 -0.97 -13.77 30.61
C SER A 2 -0.10 -12.57 30.20
N HIS A 3 1.20 -12.60 30.49
CA HIS A 3 2.10 -11.49 30.18
C HIS A 3 2.21 -11.21 28.67
N LYS A 4 2.23 -12.25 27.82
CA LYS A 4 2.34 -12.09 26.37
C LYS A 4 1.10 -11.42 25.76
N ILE A 5 -0.10 -11.78 26.26
CA ILE A 5 -1.35 -11.17 25.80
C ILE A 5 -1.41 -9.69 26.16
N LYS A 6 -1.00 -9.33 27.38
CA LYS A 6 -0.92 -7.92 27.81
C LYS A 6 0.07 -7.12 26.96
N THR A 7 1.24 -7.69 26.66
CA THR A 7 2.23 -7.04 25.78
C THR A 7 1.65 -6.78 24.40
N ILE A 8 0.94 -7.74 23.80
CA ILE A 8 0.30 -7.56 22.49
C ILE A 8 -0.76 -6.45 22.56
N MET A 9 -1.61 -6.43 23.59
CA MET A 9 -2.64 -5.40 23.75
C MET A 9 -2.05 -3.99 23.82
N VAL A 10 -0.98 -3.80 24.60
CA VAL A 10 -0.30 -2.49 24.71
C VAL A 10 0.25 -2.06 23.35
N SER A 11 0.96 -2.94 22.64
CA SER A 11 1.50 -2.59 21.31
C SER A 11 0.41 -2.26 20.28
N LEU A 12 -0.76 -2.88 20.39
CA LEU A 12 -1.88 -2.62 19.49
C LEU A 12 -2.50 -1.24 19.76
N GLU A 13 -2.62 -0.87 21.03
CA GLU A 13 -3.15 0.43 21.44
C GLU A 13 -2.21 1.58 21.04
N GLU A 14 -0.89 1.39 21.19
CA GLU A 14 0.14 2.32 20.70
C GLU A 14 0.01 2.53 19.19
N ALA A 15 -0.01 1.44 18.41
CA ALA A 15 -0.14 1.50 16.95
C ALA A 15 -1.46 2.16 16.51
N PHE A 16 -2.56 1.91 17.21
CA PHE A 16 -3.86 2.54 16.93
C PHE A 16 -3.81 4.07 17.16
N ASN A 17 -3.18 4.50 18.26
CA ASN A 17 -3.06 5.92 18.58
C ASN A 17 -2.16 6.65 17.59
N GLU A 18 -1.07 6.04 17.15
CA GLU A 18 -0.19 6.59 16.11
C GLU A 18 -0.91 6.72 14.77
N ALA A 19 -1.63 5.68 14.34
CA ALA A 19 -2.40 5.70 13.10
C ALA A 19 -3.45 6.83 13.07
N ASN A 20 -4.15 7.05 14.18
CA ASN A 20 -5.13 8.13 14.29
C ASN A 20 -4.50 9.53 14.19
N GLN A 21 -3.30 9.73 14.74
CA GLN A 21 -2.58 11.03 14.66
C GLN A 21 -2.24 11.42 13.22
N ILE A 22 -1.98 10.44 12.35
CA ILE A 22 -1.70 10.67 10.92
C ILE A 22 -2.95 10.60 10.04
N GLY A 23 -4.14 10.60 10.63
CA GLY A 23 -5.42 10.63 9.92
C GLY A 23 -5.83 9.28 9.31
N LEU A 24 -5.19 8.17 9.69
CA LEU A 24 -5.62 6.82 9.33
C LEU A 24 -6.71 6.35 10.30
N TRP A 25 -7.94 6.77 10.03
CA TRP A 25 -9.10 6.35 10.81
C TRP A 25 -9.56 4.94 10.42
N ALA A 26 -9.92 4.13 11.40
CA ALA A 26 -10.58 2.85 11.15
C ALA A 26 -11.94 3.10 10.49
N VAL A 27 -12.11 2.65 9.25
CA VAL A 27 -13.42 2.67 8.59
C VAL A 27 -14.32 1.65 9.28
N GLU A 28 -15.35 2.10 10.00
CA GLU A 28 -16.43 1.20 10.44
C GLU A 28 -17.09 0.60 9.18
N LEU A 29 -16.75 -0.65 8.87
CA LEU A 29 -17.50 -1.45 7.92
C LEU A 29 -18.84 -1.78 8.57
N SER A 30 -19.79 -0.83 8.51
CA SER A 30 -21.12 -1.07 9.06
C SER A 30 -21.72 -2.26 8.32
N ASN A 31 -22.03 -3.34 9.04
CA ASN A 31 -22.82 -4.48 8.57
C ASN A 31 -24.30 -4.10 8.29
N LYS A 32 -24.56 -2.88 7.79
CA LYS A 32 -25.88 -2.51 7.31
C LYS A 32 -26.11 -3.19 5.97
N SER A 33 -26.88 -4.26 6.04
CA SER A 33 -27.62 -4.90 4.95
C SER A 33 -28.28 -3.87 4.02
N SER A 34 -27.54 -3.44 3.01
CA SER A 34 -28.05 -2.85 1.78
C SER A 34 -26.90 -2.93 0.79
N ASN A 35 -27.01 -3.88 -0.16
CA ASN A 35 -26.11 -4.14 -1.29
C ASN A 35 -24.78 -3.37 -1.23
N PRO A 36 -23.68 -3.96 -0.72
CA PRO A 36 -22.44 -3.22 -0.56
C PRO A 36 -22.05 -2.72 -1.95
N GLU A 37 -22.06 -1.40 -2.14
CA GLU A 37 -21.29 -0.81 -3.22
C GLU A 37 -19.93 -1.48 -3.16
N LYS A 38 -19.56 -2.22 -4.21
CA LYS A 38 -18.36 -3.06 -4.18
C LYS A 38 -17.18 -2.15 -3.91
N ILE A 39 -16.77 -2.09 -2.65
CA ILE A 39 -15.59 -1.36 -2.21
C ILE A 39 -14.46 -1.96 -3.05
N ARG A 40 -13.93 -1.18 -3.98
CA ARG A 40 -12.87 -1.62 -4.88
C ARG A 40 -11.57 -1.62 -4.09
N LEU A 41 -11.41 -2.67 -3.28
CA LEU A 41 -10.17 -2.95 -2.60
C LEU A 41 -9.17 -3.48 -3.62
N THR A 42 -8.00 -2.85 -3.69
CA THR A 42 -6.86 -3.51 -4.31
C THR A 42 -6.30 -4.46 -3.28
N HIS A 43 -6.45 -5.76 -3.51
CA HIS A 43 -5.86 -6.75 -2.63
C HIS A 43 -4.33 -6.58 -2.63
N PRO A 44 -3.64 -6.52 -1.47
CA PRO A 44 -2.19 -6.35 -1.40
C PRO A 44 -1.43 -7.58 -1.95
N TYR A 45 -2.14 -8.69 -2.13
CA TYR A 45 -1.60 -9.91 -2.71
C TYR A 45 -1.71 -9.93 -4.23
N VAL A 46 -0.59 -10.27 -4.85
CA VAL A 46 -0.45 -10.53 -6.28
C VAL A 46 0.21 -11.89 -6.38
N ASP A 47 -0.35 -12.75 -7.22
CA ASP A 47 0.23 -14.04 -7.56
C ASP A 47 1.29 -13.83 -8.64
N ASN A 48 2.55 -13.71 -8.21
CA ASN A 48 3.68 -13.43 -9.10
C ASN A 48 3.84 -14.50 -10.20
N SER A 49 3.39 -15.74 -9.97
CA SER A 49 3.51 -16.83 -10.95
C SER A 49 2.69 -16.62 -12.23
N LYS A 50 1.66 -15.76 -12.17
CA LYS A 50 0.77 -15.46 -13.29
C LYS A 50 1.17 -14.22 -14.08
N ILE A 51 2.29 -13.60 -13.72
CA ILE A 51 2.75 -12.36 -14.34
C ILE A 51 4.00 -12.65 -15.17
N VAL A 52 3.97 -12.18 -16.41
CA VAL A 52 5.06 -12.37 -17.37
C VAL A 52 5.35 -11.04 -18.07
N GLY A 53 6.59 -10.88 -18.56
CA GLY A 53 6.97 -9.75 -19.42
C GLY A 53 7.05 -8.40 -18.70
N ARG A 54 7.31 -8.41 -17.38
CA ARG A 54 7.45 -7.18 -16.57
C ARG A 54 8.87 -6.96 -16.05
N ASP A 55 9.82 -7.80 -16.44
CA ASP A 55 11.18 -7.77 -15.91
C ASP A 55 11.90 -6.45 -16.21
N ASP A 56 11.71 -5.91 -17.42
CA ASP A 56 12.27 -4.61 -17.82
C ASP A 56 11.64 -3.44 -17.07
N ASP A 57 10.31 -3.44 -16.92
CA ASP A 57 9.58 -2.44 -16.15
C ASP A 57 10.05 -2.41 -14.69
N ILE A 58 10.16 -3.59 -14.06
CA ILE A 58 10.65 -3.76 -12.68
C ILE A 58 12.07 -3.23 -12.55
N SER A 59 12.96 -3.62 -13.47
CA SER A 59 14.36 -3.19 -13.48
C SER A 59 14.50 -1.68 -13.65
N SER A 60 13.63 -1.06 -14.45
CA SER A 60 13.60 0.37 -14.66
C SER A 60 13.22 1.13 -13.39
N VAL A 61 12.16 0.72 -12.71
CA VAL A 61 11.71 1.33 -11.45
C VAL A 61 12.76 1.15 -10.35
N LYS A 62 13.38 -0.03 -10.25
CA LYS A 62 14.47 -0.28 -9.28
C LYS A 62 15.64 0.66 -9.47
N ARG A 63 16.07 0.87 -10.72
CA ARG A 63 17.15 1.81 -11.02
C ARG A 63 16.80 3.24 -10.58
N MET A 64 15.55 3.67 -10.76
CA MET A 64 15.08 4.98 -10.29
C MET A 64 15.03 5.09 -8.76
N LEU A 65 14.70 3.99 -8.06
CA LEU A 65 14.73 3.93 -6.59
C LEU A 65 16.15 4.02 -6.03
N SER A 66 17.12 3.40 -6.70
CA SER A 66 18.52 3.36 -6.26
C SER A 66 19.39 4.49 -6.80
N SER A 67 18.89 5.34 -7.71
CA SER A 67 19.71 6.39 -8.32
C SER A 67 20.01 7.51 -7.33
N SER A 68 21.29 7.77 -7.09
CA SER A 68 21.81 8.90 -6.32
C SER A 68 21.67 10.27 -7.04
N ASP A 69 21.25 10.27 -8.30
CA ASP A 69 21.11 11.47 -9.14
C ASP A 69 19.88 12.31 -8.80
N ASN A 70 19.06 11.83 -7.86
CA ASN A 70 17.93 12.58 -7.34
C ASN A 70 18.46 13.75 -6.50
N LYS A 71 18.50 14.96 -7.09
CA LYS A 71 18.90 16.23 -6.45
C LYS A 71 18.02 16.66 -5.27
N THR A 72 17.09 15.81 -4.85
CA THR A 72 16.10 16.02 -3.80
C THR A 72 16.21 14.87 -2.81
N ASP A 73 16.24 15.18 -1.51
CA ASP A 73 16.37 14.19 -0.43
C ASP A 73 15.21 13.15 -0.39
N LEU A 74 14.12 13.36 -1.14
CA LEU A 74 12.93 12.50 -1.19
C LEU A 74 12.45 12.28 -2.64
N PRO A 75 12.96 11.28 -3.38
CA PRO A 75 12.53 11.00 -4.75
C PRO A 75 11.10 10.44 -4.82
N VAL A 76 10.33 10.90 -5.81
CA VAL A 76 8.96 10.44 -6.08
C VAL A 76 8.88 9.81 -7.47
N ILE A 77 8.40 8.57 -7.55
CA ILE A 77 8.25 7.82 -8.80
C ILE A 77 6.76 7.57 -9.07
N GLY A 78 6.24 8.16 -10.16
CA GLY A 78 4.86 7.97 -10.59
C GLY A 78 4.71 6.88 -11.66
N ILE A 79 3.79 5.94 -11.46
CA ILE A 79 3.39 4.95 -12.49
C ILE A 79 2.09 5.43 -13.14
N VAL A 80 2.17 5.87 -14.39
CA VAL A 80 1.05 6.50 -15.12
C VAL A 80 0.63 5.64 -16.31
N GLY A 81 -0.66 5.67 -16.64
CA GLY A 81 -1.21 4.91 -17.77
C GLY A 81 -2.71 4.68 -17.63
N MET A 82 -3.34 4.14 -18.67
CA MET A 82 -4.77 3.87 -18.71
C MET A 82 -5.22 2.84 -17.65
N GLY A 83 -6.51 2.80 -17.34
CA GLY A 83 -7.11 1.76 -16.51
C GLY A 83 -6.84 0.36 -17.09
N GLY A 84 -6.64 -0.64 -16.22
CA GLY A 84 -6.42 -2.04 -16.64
C GLY A 84 -4.97 -2.40 -17.02
N GLN A 85 -4.06 -1.44 -17.18
CA GLN A 85 -2.68 -1.68 -17.63
C GLN A 85 -1.74 -2.33 -16.59
N GLY A 86 -2.25 -2.73 -15.43
CA GLY A 86 -1.42 -3.36 -14.39
C GLY A 86 -0.49 -2.42 -13.62
N LYS A 87 -0.80 -1.11 -13.53
CA LYS A 87 0.01 -0.14 -12.77
C LYS A 87 0.25 -0.56 -11.33
N THR A 88 -0.84 -0.91 -10.64
CA THR A 88 -0.79 -1.38 -9.25
C THR A 88 -0.04 -2.71 -9.15
N THR A 89 -0.19 -3.59 -10.15
CA THR A 89 0.54 -4.84 -10.25
C THR A 89 2.05 -4.60 -10.33
N LEU A 90 2.50 -3.67 -11.18
CA LEU A 90 3.92 -3.30 -11.29
C LEU A 90 4.46 -2.74 -9.97
N ALA A 91 3.72 -1.84 -9.32
CA ALA A 91 4.10 -1.32 -8.00
C ALA A 91 4.23 -2.44 -6.95
N GLN A 92 3.32 -3.42 -6.95
CA GLN A 92 3.35 -4.56 -6.03
C GLN A 92 4.52 -5.51 -6.31
N LEU A 93 4.90 -5.72 -7.56
CA LEU A 93 6.06 -6.54 -7.93
C LEU A 93 7.36 -5.89 -7.44
N VAL A 94 7.54 -4.58 -7.70
CA VAL A 94 8.70 -3.83 -7.23
C VAL A 94 8.75 -3.79 -5.70
N TYR A 95 7.60 -3.54 -5.04
CA TYR A 95 7.50 -3.50 -3.58
C TYR A 95 7.97 -4.81 -2.93
N LYS A 96 7.72 -5.97 -3.58
CA LYS A 96 8.07 -7.31 -3.08
C LYS A 96 9.43 -7.82 -3.59
N ASP A 97 10.11 -7.09 -4.47
CA ASP A 97 11.41 -7.50 -5.00
C ASP A 97 12.46 -7.53 -3.88
N ASP A 98 13.21 -8.63 -3.80
CA ASP A 98 14.20 -8.86 -2.73
C ASP A 98 15.25 -7.75 -2.62
N THR A 99 15.63 -7.13 -3.75
CA THR A 99 16.61 -6.04 -3.74
C THR A 99 16.04 -4.76 -3.13
N VAL A 100 14.75 -4.49 -3.38
CA VAL A 100 14.02 -3.36 -2.78
C VAL A 100 13.77 -3.62 -1.29
N VAL A 101 13.37 -4.86 -0.94
CA VAL A 101 13.18 -5.30 0.45
C VAL A 101 14.44 -5.09 1.29
N ARG A 102 15.62 -5.36 0.74
CA ARG A 102 16.91 -5.19 1.44
C ARG A 102 17.41 -3.75 1.46
N HIS A 103 16.92 -2.90 0.57
CA HIS A 103 17.37 -1.51 0.45
C HIS A 103 16.66 -0.58 1.43
N PHE A 104 15.39 -0.84 1.74
CA PHE A 104 14.58 -0.02 2.64
C PHE A 104 14.29 -0.75 3.94
N ASP A 105 14.68 -0.17 5.08
CA ASP A 105 14.41 -0.72 6.41
C ASP A 105 12.90 -0.84 6.67
N GLU A 106 12.15 0.20 6.29
CA GLU A 106 10.71 0.27 6.47
C GLU A 106 10.00 0.51 5.13
N ARG A 107 8.87 -0.16 4.93
CA ARG A 107 8.06 -0.07 3.71
C ARG A 107 6.57 -0.12 4.07
N ILE A 108 5.80 0.76 3.44
CA ILE A 108 4.35 0.89 3.69
C ILE A 108 3.60 0.77 2.37
N TRP A 109 2.49 0.03 2.38
CA TRP A 109 1.56 -0.08 1.26
C TRP A 109 0.21 0.53 1.63
N VAL A 110 -0.12 1.68 1.04
CA VAL A 110 -1.38 2.40 1.29
C VAL A 110 -2.28 2.32 0.06
N VAL A 111 -3.55 1.96 0.26
CA VAL A 111 -4.58 1.97 -0.79
C VAL A 111 -5.55 3.10 -0.50
N PHE A 112 -5.62 4.08 -1.40
CA PHE A 112 -6.65 5.10 -1.37
C PHE A 112 -7.82 4.68 -2.23
N MET A 113 -9.04 4.79 -1.68
CA MET A 113 -10.26 4.65 -2.46
C MET A 113 -10.96 6.00 -2.53
N MET A 114 -11.42 6.36 -3.71
CA MET A 114 -12.27 7.53 -3.87
C MET A 114 -13.63 7.24 -3.24
N ILE A 115 -13.85 7.77 -2.04
CA ILE A 115 -15.16 7.78 -1.40
C ILE A 115 -15.82 9.08 -1.85
N LEU A 116 -16.75 8.98 -2.80
CA LEU A 116 -17.66 10.08 -3.11
C LEU A 116 -18.62 10.24 -1.93
N LYS A 117 -18.25 11.08 -0.96
CA LYS A 117 -19.25 11.63 -0.05
C LYS A 117 -19.96 12.75 -0.78
N TRP A 118 -21.15 12.45 -1.28
CA TRP A 118 -22.13 13.50 -1.57
C TRP A 118 -22.46 14.15 -0.23
N LYS A 119 -22.11 15.42 -0.11
CA LYS A 119 -22.59 16.27 0.97
C LYS A 119 -23.89 16.85 0.44
N ASP A 120 -25.02 16.32 0.89
CA ASP A 120 -26.31 16.95 0.66
C ASP A 120 -26.21 18.37 1.26
N TYR A 121 -26.35 19.38 0.41
CA TYR A 121 -26.42 20.79 0.76
C TYR A 121 -27.84 21.18 1.12
#